data_AF-E0P180-F1
#
_entry.id   AF-E0P180-F1
#
_cell.length_a   1.000
_cell.length_b   1.000
_cell.length_c   1.000
_cell.angle_alpha   90.00
_cell.angle_beta   90.00
_cell.angle_gamma   90.00
#
_symmetry.space_group_name_H-M   'P 1'
#
loop_
_entity.id
_entity.type
_entity.pdbx_description
1 polymer ?
#
loop_
_entity_poly.entity_id
_entity_poly.type
_entity_poly.pdbx_seq_one_letter_code
_entity_poly.pdbx_strand_id
1 'polypeptide(L)' 'MRVTTRYSRGNCFACGKEIHKQFVMNLGSAAVTFNICRSCARKLAKGLVRELDKEEQK' A
#
# COMPACT_ATOMS: atom_id res chain seq x y z
N MET A 1 4.57 -7.89 7.82
CA MET A 1 4.16 -6.66 7.09
C MET A 1 4.01 -5.52 8.08
N ARG A 2 4.53 -4.32 7.78
CA ARG A 2 4.33 -3.12 8.61
C ARG A 2 3.81 -1.98 7.75
N VAL A 3 2.76 -1.30 8.21
CA VAL A 3 2.23 -0.09 7.58
C VAL A 3 2.44 1.07 8.53
N THR A 4 3.12 2.12 8.07
CA THR A 4 3.27 3.37 8.82
C THR A 4 2.74 4.53 8.00
N THR A 5 2.45 5.64 8.66
CA THR A 5 2.04 6.87 7.99
C THR A 5 3.09 7.94 8.22
N ARG A 6 3.42 8.69 7.18
CA ARG A 6 4.36 9.80 7.24
C ARG A 6 3.76 11.02 6.55
N TYR A 7 3.93 12.18 7.16
CA TYR A 7 3.65 13.46 6.51
C TYR A 7 4.91 13.90 5.77
N SER A 8 4.90 13.74 4.44
CA SER A 8 5.98 14.14 3.55
C SER A 8 5.37 14.41 2.17
N ARG A 9 5.91 15.41 1.46
CA ARG A 9 5.59 15.60 0.05
C ARG A 9 6.28 14.53 -0.79
N GLY A 10 5.62 14.10 -1.85
CA GLY A 10 6.13 13.12 -2.80
C GLY A 10 5.03 12.56 -3.67
N ASN A 11 5.38 11.71 -4.62
CA ASN A 11 4.42 11.09 -5.53
C ASN A 11 4.05 9.69 -5.04
N CYS A 12 2.77 9.33 -5.20
CA CYS A 12 2.30 7.97 -4.96
C CYS A 12 2.97 7.01 -5.94
N PHE A 13 3.65 5.99 -5.43
CA PHE A 13 4.32 4.96 -6.24
C PHE A 13 3.37 4.28 -7.23
N ALA A 14 2.10 4.06 -6.83
CA ALA A 14 1.14 3.31 -7.64
C ALA A 14 0.37 4.15 -8.68
N CYS A 15 0.20 5.45 -8.49
CA CYS A 15 -0.64 6.27 -9.38
C CYS A 15 -0.03 7.63 -9.78
N GLY A 16 1.19 7.92 -9.35
CA GLY A 16 1.92 9.14 -9.70
C GLY A 16 1.39 10.44 -9.05
N LYS A 17 0.22 10.41 -8.41
CA LYS A 17 -0.37 11.61 -7.78
C LYS A 17 0.52 12.17 -6.67
N GLU A 18 0.66 13.50 -6.66
CA GLU A 18 1.29 14.20 -5.55
C GLU A 18 0.49 13.98 -4.26
N ILE A 19 1.18 13.68 -3.17
CA ILE A 19 0.61 13.40 -1.86
C ILE A 19 1.41 14.07 -0.75
N HIS A 20 0.68 14.61 0.23
CA HIS A 20 1.25 15.18 1.46
C HIS A 20 1.22 14.19 2.64
N LYS A 21 0.33 13.20 2.58
CA LYS A 21 0.22 12.10 3.54
C LYS A 21 0.52 10.78 2.84
N GLN A 22 1.63 10.18 3.21
CA GLN A 22 2.15 8.95 2.62
C GLN A 22 1.86 7.77 3.54
N PHE A 23 1.36 6.68 2.96
CA PHE A 23 1.32 5.38 3.62
C PHE A 23 2.55 4.61 3.17
N VAL A 24 3.44 4.32 4.11
CA VAL A 24 4.64 3.53 3.89
C VAL A 24 4.27 2.08 4.14
N MET A 25 4.27 1.26 3.10
CA MET A 25 4.00 -0.17 3.21
C MET A 25 5.29 -0.95 3.08
N ASN A 26 5.62 -1.75 4.10
CA ASN A 26 6.73 -2.70 4.09
C ASN A 26 6.18 -4.13 4.09
N LEU A 27 6.42 -4.86 3.01
CA LEU A 27 5.91 -6.22 2.79
C LEU A 27 6.79 -7.33 3.41
N GLY A 28 7.73 -7.01 4.30
CA GLY A 28 8.59 -7.99 4.98
C GLY A 28 10.03 -8.02 4.45
N SER A 29 10.35 -7.23 3.44
CA SER A 29 11.71 -6.95 2.98
C SER A 29 11.90 -5.45 2.82
N ALA A 30 13.04 -4.91 3.27
CA ALA A 30 13.36 -3.49 3.15
C ALA A 30 13.37 -3.00 1.69
N ALA A 31 13.71 -3.89 0.75
CA ALA A 31 13.66 -3.63 -0.70
C ALA A 31 12.24 -3.41 -1.24
N VAL A 32 11.21 -3.73 -0.46
CA VAL A 32 9.80 -3.68 -0.86
C VAL A 32 9.06 -2.68 0.04
N THR A 33 9.57 -1.45 0.05
CA THR A 33 8.97 -0.31 0.76
C THR A 33 8.37 0.67 -0.25
N PHE A 34 7.05 0.86 -0.20
CA PHE A 34 6.34 1.76 -1.12
C PHE A 34 5.65 2.90 -0.38
N ASN A 35 5.75 4.10 -0.94
CA ASN A 35 4.97 5.26 -0.51
C ASN A 35 3.73 5.37 -1.40
N ILE A 36 2.56 5.17 -0.82
CA ILE A 36 1.30 5.21 -1.58
C ILE A 36 0.28 6.14 -0.95
N CYS A 37 -0.64 6.61 -1.79
CA CYS A 37 -1.78 7.41 -1.36
C CYS A 37 -2.85 6.53 -0.70
N ARG A 38 -3.74 7.16 0.09
CA ARG A 38 -4.83 6.46 0.79
C ARG A 38 -5.72 5.62 -0.14
N SER A 39 -6.01 6.13 -1.35
CA SER A 39 -6.89 5.43 -2.29
C SER A 39 -6.22 4.20 -2.90
N CYS A 40 -4.94 4.28 -3.25
CA CYS A 40 -4.15 3.14 -3.70
C CYS A 40 -3.98 2.09 -2.59
N ALA A 41 -3.72 2.52 -1.35
CA ALA A 41 -3.65 1.61 -0.21
C ALA A 41 -4.95 0.82 -0.01
N ARG A 42 -6.11 1.49 -0.13
CA ARG A 42 -7.43 0.83 -0.07
C ARG A 42 -7.64 -0.17 -1.20
N LYS A 43 -7.26 0.17 -2.44
CA LYS A 43 -7.36 -0.75 -3.59
C LYS A 43 -6.50 -1.99 -3.38
N LEU A 44 -5.27 -1.81 -2.89
CA LEU A 44 -4.36 -2.91 -2.60
C LEU A 44 -4.94 -3.83 -1.52
N ALA A 45 -5.42 -3.27 -0.41
CA ALA A 45 -6.05 -4.06 0.66
C ALA A 45 -7.25 -4.87 0.15
N LYS A 46 -8.13 -4.29 -0.68
CA LYS A 46 -9.25 -5.01 -1.30
C LYS A 46 -8.79 -6.15 -2.21
N GLY A 47 -7.74 -5.94 -3.00
CA GLY A 47 -7.15 -6.98 -3.85
C GLY A 47 -6.59 -8.13 -3.04
N LEU A 48 -5.84 -7.83 -1.98
CA LEU A 48 -5.25 -8.84 -1.09
C LEU A 48 -6.31 -9.69 -0.39
N VAL A 49 -7.32 -9.06 0.21
CA VAL A 49 -8.43 -9.78 0.85
C VAL A 49 -9.12 -10.69 -0.16
N ARG A 50 -9.39 -10.19 -1.38
CA ARG A 50 -10.04 -10.99 -2.42
C ARG A 50 -9.23 -12.22 -2.83
N GLU A 51 -7.89 -12.14 -2.89
CA GLU A 51 -7.08 -13.33 -3.20
C GLU A 51 -7.02 -14.30 -2.03
N LEU A 52 -6.93 -13.80 -0.79
CA LEU A 52 -6.98 -14.65 0.41
C LEU A 52 -8.32 -15.41 0.50
N ASP A 53 -9.44 -14.73 0.24
CA ASP A 53 -10.77 -15.34 0.25
C ASP A 53 -10.92 -16.45 -0.82
N LYS A 54 -10.21 -16.35 -1.95
CA LYS A 54 -10.20 -17.40 -2.97
C LYS A 54 -9.38 -18.61 -2.55
N GLU A 55 -8.32 -18.42 -1.78
CA GLU A 55 -7.49 -19.50 -1.27
C GLU A 55 -8.20 -20.28 -0.15
N GLU A 56 -9.01 -19.62 0.69
CA GLU A 56 -9.83 -20.30 1.71
C GLU A 56 -11.00 -21.12 1.15
N GLN A 57 -11.45 -20.84 -0.08
CA GLN A 57 -12.54 -21.56 -0.75
C GLN A 57 -12.06 -22.75 -1.60
N LYS A 58 -10.76 -23.02 -1.65
CA LYS A 58 -10.16 -24.18 -2.33
C LYS A 58 -9.78 -25.26 -1.33
#